data_AF-A0A843EBF0-F1
#
_entry.id   AF-A0A843EBF0-F1
#
_cell.length_a   1.000
_cell.length_b   1.000
_cell.length_c   1.000
_cell.angle_alpha   90.00
_cell.angle_beta   90.00
_cell.angle_gamma   90.00
#
_symmetry.space_group_name_H-M   'P 1'
#
loop_
_entity.id
_entity.type
_entity.pdbx_description
1 polymer ?
#
loop_
_entity_poly.entity_id
_entity_poly.type
_entity_poly.pdbx_seq_one_letter_code
_entity_poly.pdbx_strand_id
1 'polypeptide(L)'
;MDQEHLNSGTINFPFPAVIGVDEAKRALLVALVSDDVHTVLIQGGTGSAKTTLVRSISGISDREVFNLPLGTNDDQVFGIIDMEETLLSGERRMMPGVLEKSDLNVLHADDVNLIDHSLLDQLLESVNRQKALVEREGISREYPCRTTFIGTMNISENPLSPHLLDRFDICVRIPVTDDMDIRYQIVKRRVDFDADPEGYVSSFDEECTSIRKQIDDARERMPYVTIPDDILTLVAELCIKSGCEGHRGDIAVANVSKAIAALNGHDIVSLDDMKEAAHLCLRHRITESPENSSSSSSRSGNELSSSEPPPMSSDKASGSRNDSKERNEETSGDKDVAEDTVFAVGSTFSVIDFVSLKPLGYMGSSKGGGKHEKIRSPDRTGRYIRSEIPKSEVNDLAFDATIRVAAPYQKYRQRGDMAIVLEKSDLRQKVRERKNGVSIMFLVDASGSMGARKRMVAVKGAVFSLLKESYQNRDKVGLISFRKDKAEILLPFTKSVDFAYKKLKEMPTGGTTPLAAAILKAHLETKKEQRLNAGEK
;
A
#
# COMPACT_ATOMS: atom_id res chain seq x y z
N MET A 1 26.40 -15.96 3.26
CA MET A 1 25.32 -16.62 2.51
C MET A 1 24.14 -16.98 3.43
N ASP A 2 24.21 -16.78 4.75
CA ASP A 2 23.20 -17.27 5.72
C ASP A 2 22.05 -16.31 6.08
N GLN A 3 21.86 -15.21 5.34
CA GLN A 3 20.79 -14.22 5.60
C GLN A 3 19.48 -14.50 4.85
N GLU A 4 19.41 -15.54 4.01
CA GLU A 4 18.24 -15.85 3.19
C GLU A 4 17.19 -16.69 3.93
N HIS A 5 17.60 -17.50 4.92
CA HIS A 5 16.70 -18.30 5.74
C HIS A 5 16.31 -17.53 6.99
N LEU A 6 15.01 -17.41 7.26
CA LEU A 6 14.53 -16.90 8.55
C LEU A 6 14.86 -17.84 9.73
N ASN A 7 15.28 -19.07 9.43
CA ASN A 7 15.44 -20.16 10.40
C ASN A 7 16.91 -20.49 10.73
N SER A 8 17.90 -19.72 10.27
CA SER A 8 19.32 -20.00 10.59
C SER A 8 19.65 -19.64 12.04
N GLY A 9 19.44 -20.60 12.96
CA GLY A 9 20.00 -20.58 14.32
C GLY A 9 19.24 -19.77 15.38
N THR A 10 17.98 -19.38 15.14
CA THR A 10 17.16 -18.68 16.15
C THR A 10 15.95 -19.53 16.55
N ILE A 11 15.75 -19.65 17.87
CA ILE A 11 14.56 -20.29 18.45
C ILE A 11 13.35 -19.41 18.13
N ASN A 12 12.43 -19.92 17.30
CA ASN A 12 11.23 -19.20 16.91
C ASN A 12 10.15 -19.34 17.98
N PHE A 13 9.30 -18.31 18.09
CA PHE A 13 8.15 -18.35 18.98
C PHE A 13 7.13 -19.39 18.47
N PRO A 14 6.55 -20.25 19.33
CA PRO A 14 5.70 -21.34 18.87
C PRO A 14 4.36 -20.84 18.30
N PHE A 15 3.91 -21.43 17.19
CA PHE A 15 2.70 -21.02 16.46
C PHE A 15 1.41 -21.05 17.31
N PRO A 16 1.16 -22.09 18.12
CA PRO A 16 -0.02 -22.12 19.00
C PRO A 16 -0.02 -20.99 20.03
N ALA A 17 1.17 -20.57 20.49
CA ALA A 17 1.32 -19.60 21.55
C ALA A 17 0.96 -18.16 21.15
N VAL A 18 0.86 -17.83 19.85
CA VAL A 18 0.43 -16.49 19.39
C VAL A 18 -1.07 -16.32 19.62
N ILE A 19 -1.53 -15.26 20.30
CA ILE A 19 -2.96 -15.07 20.66
C ILE A 19 -3.57 -13.90 19.90
N GLY A 20 -4.88 -13.95 19.66
CA GLY A 20 -5.65 -12.82 19.11
C GLY A 20 -5.48 -12.63 17.61
N VAL A 21 -5.04 -13.69 16.92
CA VAL A 21 -4.72 -13.69 15.48
C VAL A 21 -5.35 -14.89 14.77
N ASP A 22 -6.53 -15.32 15.23
CA ASP A 22 -7.14 -16.59 14.80
C ASP A 22 -7.46 -16.62 13.31
N GLU A 23 -7.97 -15.53 12.74
CA GLU A 23 -8.17 -15.40 11.29
C GLU A 23 -6.84 -15.57 10.52
N ALA A 24 -5.75 -15.00 11.02
CA ALA A 24 -4.45 -15.06 10.36
C ALA A 24 -3.83 -16.46 10.48
N LYS A 25 -3.97 -17.11 11.65
CA LYS A 25 -3.59 -18.52 11.82
C LYS A 25 -4.34 -19.40 10.83
N ARG A 26 -5.65 -19.20 10.71
CA ARG A 26 -6.50 -19.99 9.82
C ARG A 26 -6.12 -19.81 8.35
N ALA A 27 -5.89 -18.58 7.91
CA ALA A 27 -5.40 -18.29 6.56
C ALA A 27 -4.04 -18.94 6.27
N LEU A 28 -3.12 -18.96 7.25
CA LEU A 28 -1.83 -19.62 7.09
C LEU A 28 -1.97 -21.15 7.01
N LEU A 29 -2.81 -21.76 7.84
CA LEU A 29 -3.07 -23.21 7.76
C LEU A 29 -3.66 -23.59 6.39
N VAL A 30 -4.61 -22.82 5.89
CA VAL A 30 -5.21 -22.99 4.55
C VAL A 30 -4.14 -22.96 3.46
N ALA A 31 -3.24 -21.97 3.51
CA ALA A 31 -2.18 -21.81 2.51
C ALA A 31 -1.07 -22.87 2.61
N LEU A 32 -0.90 -23.51 3.78
CA LEU A 32 0.03 -24.63 3.96
C LEU A 32 -0.56 -25.97 3.49
N VAL A 33 -1.89 -26.10 3.50
CA VAL A 33 -2.60 -27.31 3.05
C VAL A 33 -2.82 -27.33 1.54
N SER A 34 -3.18 -26.20 0.95
CA SER A 34 -3.52 -26.15 -0.47
C SER A 34 -2.36 -25.65 -1.31
N ASP A 35 -1.95 -26.45 -2.30
CA ASP A 35 -0.98 -26.02 -3.31
C ASP A 35 -1.63 -25.07 -4.35
N ASP A 36 -2.97 -24.97 -4.36
CA ASP A 36 -3.74 -24.07 -5.24
C ASP A 36 -3.99 -22.68 -4.61
N VAL A 37 -3.51 -22.45 -3.39
CA VAL A 37 -3.53 -21.15 -2.70
C VAL A 37 -2.10 -20.63 -2.63
N HIS A 38 -1.81 -19.61 -3.42
CA HIS A 38 -0.43 -19.21 -3.67
C HIS A 38 -0.03 -17.96 -2.89
N THR A 39 -0.98 -17.08 -2.58
CA THR A 39 -0.67 -15.74 -2.05
C THR A 39 -1.53 -15.36 -0.85
N VAL A 40 -0.87 -15.02 0.26
CA VAL A 40 -1.51 -14.57 1.51
C VAL A 40 -0.98 -13.21 1.91
N LEU A 41 -1.89 -12.33 2.32
CA LEU A 41 -1.57 -10.99 2.79
C LEU A 41 -2.09 -10.81 4.22
N ILE A 42 -1.18 -10.48 5.14
CA ILE A 42 -1.51 -10.21 6.54
C ILE A 42 -1.33 -8.72 6.82
N GLN A 43 -2.44 -8.04 7.05
CA GLN A 43 -2.50 -6.62 7.38
C GLN A 43 -2.68 -6.43 8.89
N GLY A 44 -1.98 -5.49 9.50
CA GLY A 44 -2.16 -5.19 10.93
C GLY A 44 -1.39 -3.96 11.37
N GLY A 45 -1.66 -3.45 12.58
CA GLY A 45 -0.89 -2.35 13.16
C GLY A 45 0.54 -2.73 13.54
N THR A 46 1.34 -1.76 13.97
CA THR A 46 2.65 -2.04 14.58
C THR A 46 2.47 -2.88 15.85
N GLY A 47 3.37 -3.85 16.07
CA GLY A 47 3.30 -4.73 17.24
C GLY A 47 2.21 -5.80 17.21
N SER A 48 1.51 -6.01 16.10
CA SER A 48 0.44 -7.03 15.97
C SER A 48 0.96 -8.45 15.68
N ALA A 49 2.20 -8.76 16.02
CA ALA A 49 2.85 -10.07 15.85
C ALA A 49 2.86 -10.67 14.43
N LYS A 50 2.71 -9.87 13.36
CA LYS A 50 2.68 -10.36 11.95
C LYS A 50 3.88 -11.22 11.58
N THR A 51 5.08 -10.65 11.69
CA THR A 51 6.34 -11.33 11.36
C THR A 51 6.61 -12.51 12.29
N THR A 52 6.24 -12.40 13.58
CA THR A 52 6.36 -13.49 14.56
C THR A 52 5.49 -14.68 14.16
N LEU A 53 4.26 -14.43 13.71
CA LEU A 53 3.35 -15.47 13.26
C LEU A 53 3.90 -16.20 12.02
N VAL A 54 4.40 -15.47 11.01
CA VAL A 54 4.96 -16.11 9.81
C VAL A 54 6.22 -16.93 10.14
N ARG A 55 7.09 -16.42 11.02
CA ARG A 55 8.28 -17.19 11.47
C ARG A 55 7.93 -18.47 12.21
N SER A 56 6.82 -18.46 12.95
CA SER A 56 6.37 -19.64 13.70
C SER A 56 5.90 -20.80 12.82
N ILE A 57 5.69 -20.58 11.51
CA ILE A 57 5.31 -21.62 10.54
C ILE A 57 6.33 -22.76 10.50
N SER A 58 7.62 -22.47 10.68
CA SER A 58 8.68 -23.49 10.67
C SER A 58 8.51 -24.55 11.76
N GLY A 59 7.77 -24.24 12.83
CA GLY A 59 7.48 -25.19 13.91
C GLY A 59 6.36 -26.20 13.57
N ILE A 60 5.47 -25.84 12.63
CA ILE A 60 4.25 -26.60 12.31
C ILE A 60 4.24 -27.17 10.89
N SER A 61 5.22 -26.84 10.06
CA SER A 61 5.34 -27.32 8.68
C SER A 61 6.78 -27.69 8.37
N ASP A 62 6.97 -28.62 7.45
CA ASP A 62 8.29 -29.00 6.95
C ASP A 62 8.80 -28.06 5.84
N ARG A 63 7.97 -27.08 5.43
CA ARG A 63 8.37 -26.04 4.47
C ARG A 63 9.30 -25.03 5.14
N GLU A 64 10.41 -24.73 4.48
CA GLU A 64 11.30 -23.65 4.91
C GLU A 64 10.69 -22.28 4.62
N VAL A 65 11.04 -21.28 5.44
CA VAL A 65 10.61 -19.90 5.23
C VAL A 65 11.80 -19.07 4.77
N PHE A 66 11.76 -18.66 3.51
CA PHE A 66 12.74 -17.77 2.88
C PHE A 66 12.32 -16.32 3.05
N ASN A 67 13.24 -15.46 3.47
CA ASN A 67 12.95 -14.05 3.59
C ASN A 67 13.28 -13.32 2.30
N LEU A 68 12.42 -12.40 1.89
CA LEU A 68 12.70 -11.41 0.86
C LEU A 68 13.06 -10.08 1.54
N PRO A 69 14.33 -9.66 1.56
CA PRO A 69 14.74 -8.40 2.17
C PRO A 69 14.10 -7.18 1.50
N LEU A 70 13.88 -6.13 2.30
CA LEU A 70 13.48 -4.83 1.78
C LEU A 70 14.59 -4.26 0.88
N GLY A 71 14.22 -3.83 -0.33
CA GLY A 71 15.16 -3.26 -1.30
C GLY A 71 15.88 -4.28 -2.19
N THR A 72 15.46 -5.55 -2.16
CA THR A 72 15.89 -6.57 -3.12
C THR A 72 15.64 -6.09 -4.55
N ASN A 73 16.63 -6.25 -5.42
CA ASN A 73 16.48 -5.95 -6.85
C ASN A 73 16.00 -7.20 -7.60
N ASP A 74 15.45 -7.02 -8.80
CA ASP A 74 14.99 -8.11 -9.66
C ASP A 74 15.98 -9.27 -9.79
N ASP A 75 17.28 -8.97 -9.94
CA ASP A 75 18.33 -9.98 -10.11
C ASP A 75 18.47 -10.91 -8.88
N GLN A 76 18.22 -10.39 -7.67
CA GLN A 76 18.25 -11.21 -6.46
C GLN A 76 16.97 -12.05 -6.31
N VAL A 77 15.83 -11.56 -6.79
CA VAL A 77 14.56 -12.31 -6.75
C VAL A 77 14.55 -13.42 -7.80
N PHE A 78 14.81 -13.07 -9.06
CA PHE A 78 14.63 -13.95 -10.20
C PHE A 78 15.89 -14.70 -10.63
N GLY A 79 17.05 -14.26 -10.17
CA GLY A 79 18.36 -14.82 -10.52
C GLY A 79 19.13 -13.92 -11.48
N ILE A 80 20.43 -14.18 -11.56
CA ILE A 80 21.43 -13.36 -12.25
C ILE A 80 22.39 -14.26 -13.02
N ILE A 81 23.04 -13.79 -14.08
CA ILE A 81 24.11 -14.57 -14.72
C ILE A 81 25.31 -14.69 -13.79
N ASP A 82 25.80 -15.92 -13.61
CA ASP A 82 27.08 -16.20 -12.97
C ASP A 82 28.20 -15.75 -13.88
N MET A 83 28.76 -14.59 -13.58
CA MET A 83 29.83 -13.98 -14.33
C MET A 83 31.10 -14.82 -14.34
N GLU A 84 31.47 -15.37 -13.19
CA GLU A 84 32.74 -16.07 -13.02
C GLU A 84 32.72 -17.38 -13.79
N GLU A 85 31.66 -18.16 -13.62
CA GLU A 85 31.51 -19.43 -14.32
C GLU A 85 31.30 -19.22 -15.83
N THR A 86 30.57 -18.17 -16.21
CA THR A 86 30.38 -17.82 -17.63
C THR A 86 31.69 -17.38 -18.30
N LEU A 87 32.54 -16.62 -17.60
CA LEU A 87 33.86 -16.19 -18.08
C LEU A 87 34.83 -17.36 -18.25
N LEU A 88 34.77 -18.37 -17.37
CA LEU A 88 35.63 -19.56 -17.40
C LEU A 88 35.17 -20.59 -18.44
N SER A 89 33.88 -20.91 -18.46
CA SER A 89 33.32 -21.96 -19.33
C SER A 89 33.05 -21.47 -20.76
N GLY A 90 32.68 -20.21 -20.92
CA GLY A 90 32.10 -19.64 -22.14
C GLY A 90 30.59 -19.90 -22.29
N GLU A 91 30.00 -20.68 -21.38
CA GLU A 91 28.57 -21.00 -21.36
C GLU A 91 27.85 -20.06 -20.41
N ARG A 92 26.70 -19.53 -20.84
CA ARG A 92 25.87 -18.63 -20.02
C ARG A 92 25.20 -19.43 -18.90
N ARG A 93 25.69 -19.31 -17.66
CA ARG A 93 25.08 -19.93 -16.48
C ARG A 93 24.39 -18.90 -15.60
N MET A 94 23.27 -19.29 -15.00
CA MET A 94 22.46 -18.45 -14.11
C MET A 94 22.64 -18.92 -12.67
N MET A 95 22.90 -18.00 -11.75
CA MET A 95 22.75 -18.23 -10.32
C MET A 95 21.26 -18.13 -9.96
N PRO A 96 20.72 -19.08 -9.18
CA PRO A 96 19.33 -19.07 -8.78
C PRO A 96 19.03 -17.87 -7.88
N GLY A 97 17.91 -17.20 -8.16
CA GLY A 97 17.37 -16.15 -7.30
C GLY A 97 16.66 -16.71 -6.07
N VAL A 98 16.23 -15.84 -5.17
CA VAL A 98 15.46 -16.22 -3.98
C VAL A 98 14.19 -16.98 -4.37
N LEU A 99 13.53 -16.59 -5.47
CA LEU A 99 12.31 -17.25 -5.93
C LEU A 99 12.55 -18.71 -6.35
N GLU A 100 13.65 -18.99 -7.08
CA GLU A 100 14.04 -20.35 -7.48
C GLU A 100 14.47 -21.18 -6.26
N LYS A 101 15.21 -20.58 -5.32
CA LYS A 101 15.62 -21.25 -4.06
C LYS A 101 14.43 -21.60 -3.17
N SER A 102 13.37 -20.80 -3.21
CA SER A 102 12.17 -21.01 -2.42
C SER A 102 11.17 -22.00 -3.06
N ASP A 103 11.52 -22.71 -4.14
CA ASP A 103 10.65 -23.72 -4.75
C ASP A 103 10.17 -24.74 -3.71
N LEU A 104 8.87 -25.07 -3.72
CA LEU A 104 8.17 -25.91 -2.73
C LEU A 104 8.09 -25.35 -1.30
N ASN A 105 8.62 -24.14 -1.07
CA ASN A 105 8.75 -23.52 0.23
C ASN A 105 7.96 -22.21 0.33
N VAL A 106 8.03 -21.57 1.49
CA VAL A 106 7.33 -20.31 1.77
C VAL A 106 8.27 -19.14 1.51
N LEU A 107 7.82 -18.17 0.71
CA LEU A 107 8.52 -16.91 0.49
C LEU A 107 7.82 -15.80 1.27
N HIS A 108 8.51 -15.22 2.23
CA HIS A 108 7.97 -14.17 3.10
C HIS A 108 8.56 -12.80 2.76
N ALA A 109 7.72 -11.77 2.73
CA ALA A 109 8.14 -10.39 2.60
C ALA A 109 7.49 -9.51 3.69
N ASP A 110 8.34 -8.88 4.50
CA ASP A 110 7.90 -7.83 5.43
C ASP A 110 7.62 -6.53 4.68
N ASP A 111 6.60 -5.79 5.13
CA ASP A 111 6.20 -4.47 4.63
C ASP A 111 6.18 -4.39 3.09
N VAL A 112 5.34 -5.23 2.48
CA VAL A 112 5.22 -5.36 1.01
C VAL A 112 4.91 -4.03 0.30
N ASN A 113 4.35 -3.05 1.01
CA ASN A 113 4.09 -1.69 0.54
C ASN A 113 5.38 -0.88 0.27
N LEU A 114 6.54 -1.33 0.75
CA LEU A 114 7.84 -0.70 0.52
C LEU A 114 8.59 -1.30 -0.67
N ILE A 115 8.15 -2.46 -1.17
CA ILE A 115 8.72 -3.09 -2.37
C ILE A 115 8.33 -2.27 -3.60
N ASP A 116 9.22 -2.20 -4.61
CA ASP A 116 8.88 -1.51 -5.85
C ASP A 116 7.69 -2.21 -6.54
N HIS A 117 6.71 -1.41 -6.98
CA HIS A 117 5.47 -1.90 -7.57
C HIS A 117 5.71 -2.86 -8.76
N SER A 118 6.70 -2.60 -9.62
CA SER A 118 6.93 -3.51 -10.76
C SER A 118 7.51 -4.85 -10.32
N LEU A 119 8.36 -4.85 -9.29
CA LEU A 119 8.93 -6.08 -8.75
C LEU A 119 7.85 -6.92 -8.05
N LEU A 120 7.00 -6.28 -7.23
CA LEU A 120 5.90 -6.97 -6.55
C LEU A 120 4.90 -7.55 -7.57
N ASP A 121 4.57 -6.82 -8.63
CA ASP A 121 3.67 -7.28 -9.69
C ASP A 121 4.23 -8.52 -10.42
N GLN A 122 5.52 -8.50 -10.78
CA GLN A 122 6.20 -9.64 -11.40
C GLN A 122 6.31 -10.84 -10.48
N LEU A 123 6.57 -10.61 -9.18
CA LEU A 123 6.65 -11.67 -8.19
C LEU A 123 5.29 -12.35 -8.03
N LEU A 124 4.22 -11.58 -7.81
CA LEU A 124 2.87 -12.13 -7.67
C LEU A 124 2.41 -12.84 -8.95
N GLU A 125 2.78 -12.35 -10.14
CA GLU A 125 2.48 -13.04 -11.40
C GLU A 125 3.20 -14.38 -11.52
N SER A 126 4.48 -14.42 -11.16
CA SER A 126 5.28 -15.65 -11.22
C SER A 126 4.80 -16.68 -10.22
N VAL A 127 4.50 -16.24 -8.99
CA VAL A 127 3.93 -17.08 -7.93
C VAL A 127 2.55 -17.60 -8.32
N ASN A 128 1.63 -16.78 -8.81
CA ASN A 128 0.30 -17.25 -9.22
C ASN A 128 0.34 -18.17 -10.45
N ARG A 129 1.35 -18.06 -11.31
CA ARG A 129 1.58 -19.01 -12.42
C ARG A 129 2.35 -20.26 -12.00
N GLN A 130 2.92 -20.27 -10.80
CA GLN A 130 3.82 -21.31 -10.28
C GLN A 130 5.05 -21.57 -11.18
N LYS A 131 5.39 -20.58 -12.02
CA LYS A 131 6.49 -20.62 -12.98
C LYS A 131 7.04 -19.22 -13.21
N ALA A 132 8.37 -19.12 -13.23
CA ALA A 132 9.06 -17.88 -13.56
C ALA A 132 9.75 -18.03 -14.91
N LEU A 133 9.45 -17.10 -15.82
CA LEU A 133 10.14 -16.98 -17.11
C LEU A 133 11.11 -15.79 -17.01
N VAL A 134 12.41 -16.08 -17.08
CA VAL A 134 13.46 -15.07 -17.05
C VAL A 134 14.06 -14.94 -18.43
N GLU A 135 13.75 -13.81 -19.08
CA GLU A 135 14.31 -13.43 -20.39
C GLU A 135 15.24 -12.23 -20.24
N ARG A 136 16.49 -12.49 -19.84
CA ARG A 136 17.48 -11.44 -19.59
C ARG A 136 18.83 -11.83 -20.15
N GLU A 137 19.55 -10.84 -20.63
CA GLU A 137 20.98 -10.98 -20.98
C GLU A 137 21.25 -12.07 -22.04
N GLY A 138 20.28 -12.24 -22.93
CA GLY A 138 20.32 -13.23 -24.01
C GLY A 138 20.12 -14.66 -23.54
N ILE A 139 19.56 -14.86 -22.35
CA ILE A 139 19.09 -16.14 -21.82
C ILE A 139 17.56 -16.04 -21.74
N SER A 140 16.89 -17.10 -22.19
CA SER A 140 15.48 -17.35 -21.90
C SER A 140 15.44 -18.67 -21.12
N ARG A 141 15.07 -18.60 -19.84
CA ARG A 141 14.99 -19.76 -18.95
C ARG A 141 13.67 -19.72 -18.21
N GLU A 142 12.95 -20.82 -18.27
CA GLU A 142 11.77 -21.07 -17.46
C GLU A 142 12.15 -22.03 -16.32
N TYR A 143 11.76 -21.71 -15.09
CA TYR A 143 11.90 -22.60 -13.94
C TYR A 143 10.59 -22.66 -13.14
N PRO A 144 10.27 -23.81 -12.50
CA PRO A 144 9.14 -23.90 -11.60
C PRO A 144 9.37 -23.05 -10.36
N CYS A 145 8.33 -22.39 -9.87
CA CYS A 145 8.35 -21.69 -8.59
C CYS A 145 7.07 -22.00 -7.81
N ARG A 146 7.00 -23.23 -7.28
CA ARG A 146 5.88 -23.74 -6.49
C ARG A 146 5.89 -23.22 -5.07
N THR A 147 5.93 -21.90 -4.94
CA THR A 147 6.18 -21.21 -3.68
C THR A 147 4.88 -20.60 -3.17
N THR A 148 4.65 -20.65 -1.86
CA THR A 148 3.58 -19.87 -1.23
C THR A 148 4.14 -18.52 -0.80
N PHE A 149 3.62 -17.43 -1.34
CA PHE A 149 4.04 -16.08 -0.98
C PHE A 149 3.20 -15.52 0.17
N ILE A 150 3.87 -15.07 1.23
CA ILE A 150 3.25 -14.46 2.41
C ILE A 150 3.78 -13.04 2.57
N GLY A 151 2.92 -12.07 2.31
CA GLY A 151 3.21 -10.66 2.54
C GLY A 151 2.66 -10.19 3.88
N THR A 152 3.45 -9.42 4.63
CA THR A 152 2.93 -8.64 5.75
C THR A 152 2.90 -7.15 5.40
N MET A 153 1.93 -6.42 5.93
CA MET A 153 1.92 -4.95 5.79
C MET A 153 1.39 -4.25 7.03
N ASN A 154 1.82 -3.00 7.18
CA ASN A 154 1.25 -2.07 8.14
C ASN A 154 0.13 -1.23 7.52
N ILE A 155 -1.04 -1.23 8.15
CA ILE A 155 -2.24 -0.51 7.66
C ILE A 155 -2.07 1.01 7.79
N SER A 156 -1.20 1.48 8.71
CA SER A 156 -0.95 2.92 8.88
C SER A 156 -0.07 3.52 7.77
N GLU A 157 0.54 2.68 6.95
CA GLU A 157 1.43 3.09 5.86
C GLU A 157 0.68 3.22 4.53
N ASN A 158 1.42 3.43 3.44
CA ASN A 158 0.83 3.59 2.12
C ASN A 158 0.05 2.33 1.72
N PRO A 159 -1.24 2.44 1.38
CA PRO A 159 -2.01 1.28 0.94
C PRO A 159 -1.51 0.76 -0.41
N LEU A 160 -1.60 -0.55 -0.61
CA LEU A 160 -1.38 -1.15 -1.93
C LEU A 160 -2.48 -0.72 -2.91
N SER A 161 -2.15 -0.71 -4.20
CA SER A 161 -3.14 -0.46 -5.25
C SER A 161 -4.18 -1.59 -5.27
N PRO A 162 -5.45 -1.32 -5.58
CA PRO A 162 -6.50 -2.35 -5.68
C PRO A 162 -6.13 -3.48 -6.65
N HIS A 163 -5.42 -3.16 -7.74
CA HIS A 163 -4.95 -4.14 -8.72
C HIS A 163 -3.92 -5.14 -8.16
N LEU A 164 -3.06 -4.71 -7.23
CA LEU A 164 -2.12 -5.62 -6.56
C LEU A 164 -2.83 -6.42 -5.48
N LEU A 165 -3.77 -5.81 -4.74
CA LEU A 165 -4.57 -6.50 -3.74
C LEU A 165 -5.37 -7.66 -4.37
N ASP A 166 -5.97 -7.45 -5.54
CA ASP A 166 -6.73 -8.48 -6.25
C ASP A 166 -5.89 -9.71 -6.67
N ARG A 167 -4.56 -9.56 -6.75
CA ARG A 167 -3.63 -10.67 -7.03
C ARG A 167 -3.33 -11.54 -5.79
N PHE A 168 -3.77 -11.13 -4.60
CA PHE A 168 -3.70 -11.96 -3.39
C PHE A 168 -4.96 -12.83 -3.26
N ASP A 169 -4.76 -14.13 -3.03
CA ASP A 169 -5.85 -15.09 -2.83
C ASP A 169 -6.55 -14.84 -1.50
N ILE A 170 -5.77 -14.64 -0.44
CA ILE A 170 -6.27 -14.39 0.91
C ILE A 170 -5.72 -13.06 1.44
N CYS A 171 -6.59 -12.24 2.04
CA CYS A 171 -6.19 -11.04 2.76
C CYS A 171 -6.86 -10.98 4.13
N VAL A 172 -6.05 -11.05 5.18
CA VAL A 172 -6.52 -11.02 6.57
C VAL A 172 -6.07 -9.74 7.25
N ARG A 173 -6.97 -9.18 8.06
CA ARG A 173 -6.68 -8.02 8.89
C ARG A 173 -6.66 -8.41 10.36
N ILE A 174 -5.49 -8.35 10.99
CA ILE A 174 -5.34 -8.51 12.43
C ILE A 174 -5.94 -7.27 13.12
N PRO A 175 -7.00 -7.42 13.92
CA PRO A 175 -7.58 -6.31 14.66
C PRO A 175 -6.62 -5.83 15.76
N VAL A 176 -6.72 -4.55 16.10
CA VAL A 176 -6.09 -4.05 17.33
C VAL A 176 -7.03 -4.42 18.47
N THR A 177 -6.59 -5.34 19.32
CA THR A 177 -7.36 -5.76 20.48
C THR A 177 -7.10 -4.83 21.67
N ASP A 178 -8.17 -4.28 22.25
CA ASP A 178 -8.15 -3.49 23.49
C ASP A 178 -8.57 -4.31 24.72
N ASP A 179 -8.84 -5.60 24.54
CA ASP A 179 -9.11 -6.54 25.62
C ASP A 179 -7.87 -6.69 26.53
N MET A 180 -8.06 -6.40 27.82
CA MET A 180 -7.01 -6.45 28.83
C MET A 180 -6.50 -7.88 29.04
N ASP A 181 -7.37 -8.87 28.98
CA ASP A 181 -7.01 -10.27 29.24
C ASP A 181 -6.12 -10.81 28.13
N ILE A 182 -6.49 -10.55 26.86
CA ILE A 182 -5.69 -10.93 25.70
C ILE A 182 -4.33 -10.22 25.73
N ARG A 183 -4.29 -8.91 26.04
CA ARG A 183 -3.03 -8.17 26.16
C ARG A 183 -2.14 -8.69 27.28
N TYR A 184 -2.71 -8.99 28.45
CA TYR A 184 -1.98 -9.58 29.56
C TYR A 184 -1.37 -10.93 29.15
N GLN A 185 -2.13 -11.80 28.49
CA GLN A 185 -1.64 -13.09 28.04
C GLN A 185 -0.52 -12.96 26.99
N ILE A 186 -0.63 -12.02 26.04
CA ILE A 186 0.43 -11.76 25.05
C ILE A 186 1.73 -11.34 25.74
N VAL A 187 1.66 -10.38 26.68
CA VAL A 187 2.83 -9.91 27.42
C VAL A 187 3.41 -11.03 28.28
N LYS A 188 2.56 -11.78 28.99
CA LYS A 188 2.99 -12.89 29.85
C LYS A 188 3.72 -13.97 29.05
N ARG A 189 3.11 -14.47 27.96
CA ARG A 189 3.74 -15.47 27.09
C ARG A 189 5.05 -14.99 26.48
N ARG A 190 5.17 -13.69 26.20
CA ARG A 190 6.42 -13.10 25.72
C ARG A 190 7.50 -13.10 26.79
N VAL A 191 7.17 -12.70 28.02
CA VAL A 191 8.11 -12.73 29.15
C VAL A 191 8.55 -14.16 29.47
N ASP A 192 7.61 -15.12 29.47
CA ASP A 192 7.91 -16.53 29.73
C ASP A 192 8.86 -17.10 28.65
N PHE A 193 8.64 -16.75 27.38
CA PHE A 193 9.55 -17.13 26.28
C PHE A 193 10.92 -16.45 26.37
N ASP A 194 10.98 -15.16 26.73
CA ASP A 194 12.25 -14.45 26.87
C ASP A 194 13.06 -14.94 28.09
N ALA A 195 12.41 -15.56 29.09
CA ALA A 195 13.04 -16.13 30.28
C ALA A 195 13.69 -17.51 30.02
N ASP A 196 13.01 -18.39 29.28
CA ASP A 196 13.52 -19.71 28.88
C ASP A 196 12.97 -20.10 27.49
N PRO A 197 13.64 -19.70 26.39
CA PRO A 197 13.15 -19.97 25.04
C PRO A 197 13.05 -21.47 24.72
N GLU A 198 14.01 -22.28 25.17
CA GLU A 198 14.05 -23.72 24.88
C GLU A 198 12.95 -24.46 25.64
N GLY A 199 12.85 -24.24 26.96
CA GLY A 199 11.81 -24.86 27.78
C GLY A 199 10.41 -24.42 27.35
N TYR A 200 10.24 -23.16 26.93
CA TYR A 200 8.96 -22.68 26.43
C TYR A 200 8.57 -23.34 25.12
N VAL A 201 9.48 -23.47 24.14
CA VAL A 201 9.17 -24.17 22.89
C VAL A 201 8.82 -25.64 23.14
N SER A 202 9.60 -26.33 23.99
CA SER A 202 9.30 -27.73 24.36
C SER A 202 7.93 -27.91 25.01
N SER A 203 7.43 -26.90 25.73
CA SER A 203 6.08 -26.96 26.32
C SER A 203 4.95 -26.95 25.27
N PHE A 204 5.21 -26.45 24.06
CA PHE A 204 4.24 -26.38 22.95
C PHE A 204 4.51 -27.42 21.85
N ASP A 205 5.48 -28.33 22.02
CA ASP A 205 5.83 -29.34 21.02
C ASP A 205 4.65 -30.30 20.74
N GLU A 206 3.88 -30.68 21.75
CA GLU A 206 2.70 -31.53 21.58
C GLU A 206 1.62 -30.85 20.71
N GLU A 207 1.33 -29.57 20.98
CA GLU A 207 0.38 -28.78 20.19
C GLU A 207 0.89 -28.56 18.76
N CYS A 208 2.18 -28.25 18.58
CA CYS A 208 2.77 -28.08 17.25
C CYS A 208 2.74 -29.39 16.45
N THR A 209 2.99 -30.53 17.09
CA THR A 209 2.90 -31.85 16.46
C THR A 209 1.46 -32.17 16.06
N SER A 210 0.48 -31.81 16.90
CA SER A 210 -0.93 -31.95 16.58
C SER A 210 -1.33 -31.12 15.35
N ILE A 211 -0.89 -29.86 15.27
CA ILE A 211 -1.16 -28.99 14.11
C ILE A 211 -0.46 -29.52 12.85
N ARG A 212 0.81 -29.95 12.95
CA ARG A 212 1.55 -30.56 11.83
C ARG A 212 0.78 -31.76 11.28
N LYS A 213 0.33 -32.67 12.16
CA LYS A 213 -0.48 -33.82 11.77
C LYS A 213 -1.80 -33.41 11.09
N GLN A 214 -2.48 -32.39 11.60
CA GLN A 214 -3.70 -31.87 10.95
C GLN A 214 -3.42 -31.35 9.53
N ILE A 215 -2.29 -30.66 9.33
CA ILE A 215 -1.87 -30.18 8.00
C ILE A 215 -1.59 -31.37 7.08
N ASP A 216 -0.83 -32.37 7.55
CA ASP A 216 -0.48 -33.54 6.75
C ASP A 216 -1.71 -34.36 6.36
N ASP A 217 -2.59 -34.65 7.33
CA ASP A 217 -3.86 -35.35 7.11
C ASP A 217 -4.75 -34.58 6.11
N ALA A 218 -4.77 -33.25 6.19
CA ALA A 218 -5.53 -32.41 5.25
C ALA A 218 -4.91 -32.41 3.85
N ARG A 219 -3.58 -32.35 3.73
CA ARG A 219 -2.87 -32.41 2.43
C ARG A 219 -3.12 -33.73 1.71
N GLU A 220 -3.17 -34.85 2.43
CA GLU A 220 -3.51 -36.15 1.86
C GLU A 220 -4.96 -36.21 1.37
N ARG A 221 -5.88 -35.48 2.00
CA ARG A 221 -7.30 -35.42 1.61
C ARG A 221 -7.57 -34.47 0.45
N MET A 222 -6.79 -33.39 0.30
CA MET A 222 -7.00 -32.35 -0.71
C MET A 222 -7.32 -32.86 -2.13
N PRO A 223 -6.64 -33.91 -2.67
CA PRO A 223 -6.97 -34.44 -4.00
C PRO A 223 -8.39 -35.01 -4.12
N TYR A 224 -8.98 -35.47 -3.01
CA TYR A 224 -10.27 -36.16 -2.97
C TYR A 224 -11.45 -35.22 -2.64
N VAL A 225 -11.18 -34.03 -2.10
CA VAL A 225 -12.24 -33.08 -1.74
C VAL A 225 -12.92 -32.54 -3.00
N THR A 226 -14.25 -32.63 -3.03
CA THR A 226 -15.07 -32.18 -4.16
C THR A 226 -15.90 -30.94 -3.80
N ILE A 227 -16.09 -30.06 -4.79
CA ILE A 227 -16.94 -28.87 -4.67
C ILE A 227 -18.24 -29.15 -5.44
N PRO A 228 -19.41 -29.18 -4.78
CA PRO A 228 -20.68 -29.32 -5.48
C PRO A 228 -20.97 -28.13 -6.42
N ASP A 229 -21.65 -28.39 -7.55
CA ASP A 229 -22.02 -27.35 -8.52
C ASP A 229 -22.93 -26.26 -7.91
N ASP A 230 -23.76 -26.62 -6.92
CA ASP A 230 -24.59 -25.67 -6.18
C ASP A 230 -23.73 -24.66 -5.41
N ILE A 231 -22.62 -25.11 -4.81
CA ILE A 231 -21.67 -24.23 -4.11
C ILE A 231 -20.93 -23.35 -5.11
N LEU A 232 -20.50 -23.87 -6.26
CA LEU A 232 -19.86 -23.06 -7.31
C LEU A 232 -20.80 -21.95 -7.83
N THR A 233 -22.09 -22.26 -7.96
CA THR A 233 -23.12 -21.28 -8.35
C THR A 233 -23.25 -20.18 -7.29
N LEU A 234 -23.26 -20.55 -6.01
CA LEU A 234 -23.30 -19.59 -4.90
C LEU A 234 -22.04 -18.73 -4.82
N VAL A 235 -20.86 -19.30 -5.09
CA VAL A 235 -19.58 -18.55 -5.14
C VAL A 235 -19.65 -17.47 -6.21
N ALA A 236 -20.08 -17.83 -7.44
CA ALA A 236 -20.23 -16.87 -8.52
C ALA A 236 -21.24 -15.76 -8.17
N GLU A 237 -22.40 -16.12 -7.59
CA GLU A 237 -23.40 -15.14 -7.16
C GLU A 237 -22.84 -14.19 -6.09
N LEU A 238 -22.07 -14.70 -5.14
CA LEU A 238 -21.46 -13.92 -4.07
C LEU A 238 -20.40 -12.94 -4.60
N CYS A 239 -19.54 -13.38 -5.52
CA CYS A 239 -18.53 -12.53 -6.15
C CYS A 239 -19.17 -11.40 -6.97
N ILE A 240 -20.23 -11.69 -7.72
CA ILE A 240 -21.00 -10.67 -8.46
C ILE A 240 -21.61 -9.64 -7.50
N LYS A 241 -22.25 -10.09 -6.42
CA LYS A 241 -22.84 -9.19 -5.41
C LYS A 241 -21.80 -8.36 -4.67
N SER A 242 -20.60 -8.89 -4.50
CA SER A 242 -19.48 -8.21 -3.83
C SER A 242 -18.79 -7.18 -4.74
N GLY A 243 -19.15 -7.10 -6.02
CA GLY A 243 -18.55 -6.18 -6.98
C GLY A 243 -17.11 -6.55 -7.35
N CYS A 244 -16.77 -7.84 -7.32
CA CYS A 244 -15.46 -8.33 -7.73
C CYS A 244 -15.31 -8.21 -9.26
N GLU A 245 -14.18 -7.67 -9.72
CA GLU A 245 -13.87 -7.61 -11.15
C GLU A 245 -13.18 -8.90 -11.59
N GLY A 246 -13.77 -9.62 -12.55
CA GLY A 246 -13.20 -10.85 -13.12
C GLY A 246 -13.34 -12.10 -12.24
N HIS A 247 -12.62 -13.17 -12.61
CA HIS A 247 -12.82 -14.52 -12.06
C HIS A 247 -11.84 -14.94 -10.96
N ARG A 248 -10.90 -14.06 -10.59
CA ARG A 248 -9.89 -14.39 -9.58
C ARG A 248 -10.52 -14.61 -8.20
N GLY A 249 -11.54 -13.82 -7.86
CA GLY A 249 -12.31 -14.00 -6.63
C GLY A 249 -13.01 -15.36 -6.60
N ASP A 250 -13.64 -15.75 -7.71
CA ASP A 250 -14.33 -17.05 -7.84
C ASP A 250 -13.37 -18.22 -7.59
N ILE A 251 -12.21 -18.20 -8.26
CA ILE A 251 -11.19 -19.25 -8.16
C ILE A 251 -10.60 -19.29 -6.75
N ALA A 252 -10.26 -18.13 -6.17
CA ALA A 252 -9.70 -18.05 -4.83
C ALA A 252 -10.68 -18.62 -3.78
N VAL A 253 -11.96 -18.22 -3.82
CA VAL A 253 -12.98 -18.72 -2.90
C VAL A 253 -13.16 -20.23 -3.06
N ALA A 254 -13.21 -20.75 -4.29
CA ALA A 254 -13.34 -22.19 -4.52
C ALA A 254 -12.16 -22.98 -3.95
N ASN A 255 -10.93 -22.56 -4.25
CA ASN A 255 -9.70 -23.22 -3.78
C ASN A 255 -9.56 -23.15 -2.25
N VAL A 256 -9.89 -22.01 -1.65
CA VAL A 256 -9.85 -21.83 -0.19
C VAL A 256 -10.96 -22.62 0.49
N SER A 257 -12.17 -22.69 -0.07
CA SER A 257 -13.25 -23.52 0.48
C SER A 257 -12.87 -24.99 0.51
N LYS A 258 -12.21 -25.48 -0.55
CA LYS A 258 -11.68 -26.85 -0.63
C LYS A 258 -10.62 -27.12 0.44
N ALA A 259 -9.72 -26.17 0.65
CA ALA A 259 -8.68 -26.25 1.69
C ALA A 259 -9.26 -26.26 3.11
N ILE A 260 -10.27 -25.42 3.37
CA ILE A 260 -10.97 -25.36 4.66
C ILE A 260 -11.72 -26.68 4.92
N ALA A 261 -12.42 -27.21 3.91
CA ALA A 261 -13.08 -28.51 4.01
C ALA A 261 -12.09 -29.63 4.34
N ALA A 262 -10.93 -29.67 3.68
CA ALA A 262 -9.87 -30.64 3.98
C ALA A 262 -9.35 -30.51 5.42
N LEU A 263 -9.11 -29.29 5.90
CA LEU A 263 -8.70 -29.01 7.29
C LEU A 263 -9.75 -29.43 8.32
N ASN A 264 -11.04 -29.28 8.00
CA ASN A 264 -12.14 -29.71 8.84
C ASN A 264 -12.41 -31.23 8.72
N GLY A 265 -11.74 -31.91 7.78
CA GLY A 265 -11.88 -33.33 7.53
C GLY A 265 -13.11 -33.72 6.71
N HIS A 266 -13.70 -32.78 5.96
CA HIS A 266 -14.81 -33.00 5.06
C HIS A 266 -14.33 -33.41 3.65
N ASP A 267 -15.00 -34.39 3.04
CA ASP A 267 -14.74 -34.81 1.64
C ASP A 267 -15.53 -33.97 0.62
N ILE A 268 -16.55 -33.26 1.07
CA ILE A 268 -17.42 -32.40 0.26
C ILE A 268 -17.47 -31.03 0.91
N VAL A 269 -17.23 -29.98 0.13
CA VAL A 269 -17.27 -28.59 0.62
C VAL A 269 -18.69 -28.25 1.09
N SER A 270 -18.79 -27.82 2.35
CA SER A 270 -20.05 -27.35 2.92
C SER A 270 -20.27 -25.85 2.68
N LEU A 271 -21.51 -25.40 2.90
CA LEU A 271 -21.86 -23.99 2.81
C LEU A 271 -21.16 -23.14 3.89
N ASP A 272 -20.83 -23.71 5.05
CA ASP A 272 -20.11 -22.99 6.09
C ASP A 272 -18.61 -22.86 5.76
N ASP A 273 -18.01 -23.88 5.14
CA ASP A 273 -16.63 -23.80 4.62
C ASP A 273 -16.52 -22.69 3.56
N MET A 274 -17.53 -22.57 2.68
CA MET A 274 -17.58 -21.51 1.67
C MET A 274 -17.73 -20.12 2.27
N LYS A 275 -18.57 -19.94 3.30
CA LYS A 275 -18.70 -18.64 3.99
C LYS A 275 -17.39 -18.21 4.64
N GLU A 276 -16.70 -19.15 5.28
CA GLU A 276 -15.39 -18.90 5.89
C GLU A 276 -14.37 -18.48 4.82
N ALA A 277 -14.31 -19.21 3.70
CA ALA A 277 -13.46 -18.87 2.56
C ALA A 277 -13.77 -17.48 1.99
N ALA A 278 -15.05 -17.17 1.80
CA ALA A 278 -15.48 -15.88 1.29
C ALA A 278 -15.04 -14.72 2.20
N HIS A 279 -15.06 -14.91 3.52
CA HIS A 279 -14.60 -13.89 4.47
C HIS A 279 -13.09 -13.59 4.30
N LEU A 280 -12.29 -14.62 4.03
CA LEU A 280 -10.84 -14.51 3.85
C LEU A 280 -10.44 -13.95 2.46
N CYS A 281 -11.24 -14.25 1.41
CA CYS A 281 -10.87 -13.96 0.02
C CYS A 281 -11.51 -12.70 -0.59
N LEU A 282 -12.68 -12.28 -0.11
CA LEU A 282 -13.44 -11.20 -0.75
C LEU A 282 -13.29 -9.84 -0.06
N ARG A 283 -12.84 -9.80 1.20
CA ARG A 283 -12.78 -8.57 2.01
C ARG A 283 -12.01 -7.43 1.35
N HIS A 284 -10.91 -7.75 0.65
CA HIS A 284 -10.08 -6.79 -0.09
C HIS A 284 -10.53 -6.53 -1.54
N ARG A 285 -11.51 -7.29 -2.03
CA ARG A 285 -12.07 -7.20 -3.40
C ARG A 285 -13.42 -6.49 -3.45
N ILE A 286 -14.01 -6.16 -2.30
CA ILE A 286 -15.27 -5.43 -2.23
C ILE A 286 -15.03 -4.00 -2.73
N THR A 287 -15.63 -3.68 -3.86
CA THR A 287 -15.73 -2.30 -4.33
C THR A 287 -16.84 -1.64 -3.51
N GLU A 288 -16.49 -0.66 -2.67
CA GLU A 288 -17.50 0.14 -1.96
C GLU A 288 -18.38 0.86 -2.98
N SER A 289 -19.54 0.27 -3.25
CA SER A 289 -20.60 0.96 -3.96
C SER A 289 -21.14 2.06 -3.04
N PRO A 290 -21.27 3.31 -3.50
CA PRO A 290 -21.61 4.46 -2.66
C PRO A 290 -22.95 4.32 -1.90
N GLU A 291 -23.81 3.38 -2.26
CA GLU A 291 -25.11 3.14 -1.63
C GLU A 291 -25.04 2.39 -0.27
N ASN A 292 -23.99 1.60 -0.03
CA ASN A 292 -23.89 0.76 1.19
C ASN A 292 -23.29 1.47 2.42
N SER A 293 -22.87 2.73 2.29
CA SER A 293 -22.36 3.55 3.40
C SER A 293 -23.45 4.05 4.35
N SER A 294 -24.74 3.80 4.04
CA SER A 294 -25.89 4.37 4.77
C SER A 294 -26.62 3.43 5.73
N SER A 295 -26.17 2.17 5.92
CA SER A 295 -26.91 1.17 6.73
C SER A 295 -26.12 0.47 7.84
N SER A 296 -24.85 0.81 8.07
CA SER A 296 -24.01 0.18 9.12
C SER A 296 -23.82 1.02 10.39
N SER A 297 -24.70 1.97 10.67
CA SER A 297 -24.73 2.71 11.95
C SER A 297 -26.13 2.78 12.55
N SER A 298 -26.69 1.63 12.95
CA SER A 298 -27.60 1.51 14.10
C SER A 298 -28.19 0.10 14.17
N ARG A 299 -27.59 -0.74 15.01
CA ARG A 299 -28.31 -1.84 15.69
C ARG A 299 -27.50 -2.28 16.90
N SER A 300 -27.63 -1.52 17.97
CA SER A 300 -27.49 -2.00 19.34
C SER A 300 -28.69 -1.47 20.12
N GLY A 301 -29.27 -2.37 20.91
CA GLY A 301 -30.69 -2.45 21.16
C GLY A 301 -31.31 -1.38 22.05
N ASN A 302 -32.64 -1.35 22.01
CA ASN A 302 -33.44 -1.18 23.22
C ASN A 302 -34.78 -1.88 23.04
N GLU A 303 -35.06 -2.83 23.94
CA GLU A 303 -36.37 -3.45 24.09
C GLU A 303 -37.36 -2.52 24.80
N LEU A 304 -38.61 -2.62 24.34
CA LEU A 304 -39.90 -2.41 25.01
C LEU A 304 -40.04 -1.37 26.13
N SER A 305 -40.91 -0.39 25.88
CA SER A 305 -42.16 -0.30 26.68
C SER A 305 -43.26 0.45 25.91
N SER A 306 -44.46 -0.12 26.00
CA SER A 306 -45.72 0.29 25.39
C SER A 306 -46.44 1.36 26.23
N SER A 307 -47.03 2.36 25.59
CA SER A 307 -48.37 2.87 25.93
C SER A 307 -48.87 3.89 24.88
N GLU A 308 -50.16 3.76 24.60
CA GLU A 308 -50.96 4.41 23.57
C GLU A 308 -51.11 5.95 23.68
N PRO A 309 -51.51 6.62 22.57
CA PRO A 309 -51.75 8.06 22.50
C PRO A 309 -53.18 8.42 22.97
N PRO A 310 -53.49 9.70 23.25
CA PRO A 310 -54.49 10.39 22.41
C PRO A 310 -54.25 11.94 22.35
N PRO A 311 -55.17 12.80 21.86
CA PRO A 311 -55.15 13.30 20.49
C PRO A 311 -55.29 14.84 20.37
N MET A 312 -55.40 15.29 19.12
CA MET A 312 -55.67 16.66 18.62
C MET A 312 -56.72 17.49 19.38
N SER A 313 -56.53 18.82 19.39
CA SER A 313 -57.60 19.76 19.07
C SER A 313 -57.07 21.07 18.42
N SER A 314 -57.74 21.42 17.32
CA SER A 314 -57.82 22.70 16.59
C SER A 314 -58.43 23.81 17.49
N ASP A 315 -58.45 25.12 17.21
CA ASP A 315 -58.36 25.93 16.00
C ASP A 315 -58.24 27.42 16.43
N LYS A 316 -57.61 28.26 15.58
CA LYS A 316 -57.82 29.71 15.29
C LYS A 316 -58.24 30.72 16.38
N ALA A 317 -57.54 31.86 16.44
CA ALA A 317 -57.94 33.11 15.75
C ALA A 317 -57.12 34.35 16.23
N SER A 318 -57.02 35.30 15.31
CA SER A 318 -56.22 36.52 15.24
C SER A 318 -56.75 37.77 15.98
N GLY A 319 -55.84 38.71 16.27
CA GLY A 319 -56.08 40.17 16.32
C GLY A 319 -55.81 40.83 17.69
N SER A 320 -54.69 41.57 17.85
CA SER A 320 -54.60 43.06 17.74
C SER A 320 -55.32 43.77 18.90
N ARG A 321 -54.76 44.67 19.73
CA ARG A 321 -53.77 45.74 19.53
C ARG A 321 -53.45 46.42 20.89
N ASN A 322 -52.23 46.98 21.00
CA ASN A 322 -51.74 48.15 21.77
C ASN A 322 -52.06 48.31 23.28
N ASP A 323 -51.09 48.64 24.14
CA ASP A 323 -50.51 49.99 24.31
C ASP A 323 -49.23 49.88 25.17
N SER A 324 -48.07 50.38 24.72
CA SER A 324 -47.45 51.71 24.96
C SER A 324 -46.37 51.67 26.07
N LYS A 325 -45.09 51.83 25.67
CA LYS A 325 -44.12 52.95 25.93
C LYS A 325 -43.52 52.91 27.36
N GLU A 326 -42.21 53.03 27.59
CA GLU A 326 -41.18 54.00 27.15
C GLU A 326 -39.82 53.27 26.94
N ARG A 327 -38.98 53.48 25.92
CA ARG A 327 -38.18 54.63 25.44
C ARG A 327 -36.99 55.06 26.33
N ASN A 328 -35.78 54.69 25.89
CA ASN A 328 -34.58 55.53 25.65
C ASN A 328 -33.39 54.59 25.32
N GLU A 329 -32.46 54.83 24.41
CA GLU A 329 -32.12 55.95 23.52
C GLU A 329 -31.13 55.42 22.46
N GLU A 330 -31.08 56.09 21.29
CA GLU A 330 -30.14 55.84 20.20
C GLU A 330 -28.80 56.57 20.39
N THR A 331 -27.73 55.93 19.89
CA THR A 331 -26.56 56.50 19.17
C THR A 331 -25.66 57.56 19.85
N SER A 332 -24.35 57.30 19.91
CA SER A 332 -23.43 57.56 18.78
C SER A 332 -21.96 57.35 19.15
N GLY A 333 -21.22 56.76 18.20
CA GLY A 333 -19.77 56.95 18.05
C GLY A 333 -18.90 55.85 18.63
N ASP A 334 -18.57 54.84 17.83
CA ASP A 334 -17.15 54.47 17.75
C ASP A 334 -16.74 53.89 16.39
N LYS A 335 -15.48 54.14 16.08
CA LYS A 335 -14.81 54.00 14.80
C LYS A 335 -14.68 52.54 14.36
N ASP A 336 -14.87 52.32 13.06
CA ASP A 336 -14.46 51.11 12.36
C ASP A 336 -12.95 50.86 12.55
N VAL A 337 -12.62 49.90 13.43
CA VAL A 337 -11.35 49.17 13.39
C VAL A 337 -11.69 47.69 13.28
N ALA A 338 -11.66 47.17 12.06
CA ALA A 338 -11.78 45.74 11.80
C ALA A 338 -10.51 45.03 12.30
N GLU A 339 -10.58 44.46 13.51
CA GLU A 339 -9.53 43.60 14.04
C GLU A 339 -9.50 42.24 13.33
N ASP A 340 -8.30 41.81 12.94
CA ASP A 340 -8.04 40.51 12.32
C ASP A 340 -8.14 39.40 13.38
N THR A 341 -9.19 38.58 13.35
CA THR A 341 -9.34 37.43 14.28
C THR A 341 -8.66 36.17 13.74
N VAL A 342 -7.71 35.63 14.51
CA VAL A 342 -7.05 34.33 14.25
C VAL A 342 -7.78 33.23 15.05
N PHE A 343 -8.32 32.21 14.37
CA PHE A 343 -8.98 31.07 15.02
C PHE A 343 -7.97 30.02 15.52
N ALA A 344 -8.18 29.51 16.73
CA ALA A 344 -7.39 28.41 17.32
C ALA A 344 -7.82 27.02 16.80
N VAL A 345 -6.87 26.08 16.75
CA VAL A 345 -7.01 24.73 16.17
C VAL A 345 -7.55 23.76 17.21
N GLY A 346 -8.66 23.09 16.89
CA GLY A 346 -9.15 21.90 17.57
C GLY A 346 -9.36 20.76 16.58
N SER A 347 -8.73 19.61 16.88
CA SER A 347 -8.83 18.25 16.29
C SER A 347 -8.75 18.11 14.76
N THR A 348 -7.90 17.18 14.30
CA THR A 348 -7.80 16.69 12.92
C THR A 348 -9.20 16.46 12.32
N PHE A 349 -9.59 17.37 11.42
CA PHE A 349 -10.85 17.26 10.67
C PHE A 349 -10.66 16.29 9.50
N SER A 350 -11.59 15.35 9.37
CA SER A 350 -11.86 14.62 8.13
C SER A 350 -12.27 15.63 7.06
N VAL A 351 -11.51 15.67 5.96
CA VAL A 351 -11.81 16.51 4.80
C VAL A 351 -13.18 16.09 4.25
N ILE A 352 -14.13 17.02 4.19
CA ILE A 352 -15.33 16.83 3.39
C ILE A 352 -14.91 17.04 1.94
N ASP A 353 -14.97 15.99 1.13
CA ASP A 353 -14.72 16.05 -0.31
C ASP A 353 -15.79 16.92 -0.97
N PHE A 354 -15.50 18.23 -1.09
CA PHE A 354 -16.41 19.17 -1.73
C PHE A 354 -16.28 19.22 -3.25
N VAL A 355 -15.43 18.38 -3.84
CA VAL A 355 -15.27 18.33 -5.29
C VAL A 355 -15.07 16.87 -5.68
N SER A 356 -16.13 16.24 -6.19
CA SER A 356 -15.97 15.15 -7.16
C SER A 356 -15.21 15.73 -8.34
N LEU A 357 -13.89 15.70 -8.26
CA LEU A 357 -13.01 15.97 -9.39
C LEU A 357 -13.20 14.80 -10.36
N LYS A 358 -14.30 14.82 -11.12
CA LYS A 358 -14.21 14.30 -12.49
C LYS A 358 -12.98 15.00 -13.09
N PRO A 359 -11.98 14.26 -13.57
CA PRO A 359 -10.78 14.88 -14.11
C PRO A 359 -11.25 15.82 -15.22
N LEU A 360 -11.13 17.14 -14.99
CA LEU A 360 -11.37 18.12 -16.03
C LEU A 360 -10.38 17.77 -17.14
N GLY A 361 -10.93 17.25 -18.25
CA GLY A 361 -10.18 16.90 -19.44
C GLY A 361 -9.36 18.10 -19.86
N TYR A 362 -8.04 17.98 -19.70
CA TYR A 362 -7.10 18.98 -20.14
C TYR A 362 -7.10 18.96 -21.67
N MET A 363 -7.85 19.86 -22.30
CA MET A 363 -7.71 20.18 -23.72
C MET A 363 -6.36 20.86 -23.90
N GLY A 364 -5.34 20.05 -24.14
CA GLY A 364 -3.97 20.50 -24.35
C GLY A 364 -3.05 19.31 -24.53
N SER A 365 -3.01 18.80 -25.77
CA SER A 365 -1.99 17.88 -26.24
C SER A 365 -0.59 18.50 -26.02
N SER A 366 0.00 18.21 -24.88
CA SER A 366 1.43 18.30 -24.63
C SER A 366 1.88 16.87 -24.34
N LYS A 367 2.94 16.42 -25.02
CA LYS A 367 3.66 15.16 -24.73
C LYS A 367 4.39 15.24 -23.38
N GLY A 368 3.65 15.54 -22.31
CA GLY A 368 4.11 15.58 -20.93
C GLY A 368 3.25 14.64 -20.12
N GLY A 369 3.87 13.55 -19.68
CA GLY A 369 3.28 12.51 -18.85
C GLY A 369 2.69 13.03 -17.54
N GLY A 370 1.91 12.18 -16.87
CA GLY A 370 1.06 12.52 -15.73
C GLY A 370 1.81 13.11 -14.53
N LYS A 371 1.05 13.64 -13.56
CA LYS A 371 1.52 14.43 -12.39
C LYS A 371 2.67 13.80 -11.57
N HIS A 372 2.94 12.50 -11.66
CA HIS A 372 3.95 11.79 -10.87
C HIS A 372 4.68 10.68 -11.66
N GLU A 373 4.91 10.88 -12.96
CA GLU A 373 5.56 9.85 -13.79
C GLU A 373 7.07 9.77 -13.51
N LYS A 374 7.61 8.55 -13.37
CA LYS A 374 9.06 8.31 -13.26
C LYS A 374 9.69 8.71 -14.60
N ILE A 375 10.59 9.70 -14.60
CA ILE A 375 11.23 10.17 -15.84
C ILE A 375 12.64 9.57 -15.92
N ARG A 376 13.03 9.14 -17.13
CA ARG A 376 14.42 8.76 -17.42
C ARG A 376 15.32 9.97 -17.24
N SER A 377 16.30 9.87 -16.36
CA SER A 377 17.25 10.97 -16.11
C SER A 377 18.36 10.95 -17.16
N PRO A 378 18.51 12.02 -17.96
CA PRO A 378 19.66 12.17 -18.85
C PRO A 378 20.95 12.55 -18.10
N ASP A 379 20.84 13.17 -16.92
CA ASP A 379 21.95 13.84 -16.23
C ASP A 379 22.77 12.93 -15.30
N ARG A 380 22.80 11.62 -15.58
CA ARG A 380 23.48 10.60 -14.74
C ARG A 380 23.00 10.56 -13.27
N THR A 381 21.91 11.24 -12.93
CA THR A 381 21.34 11.27 -11.58
C THR A 381 20.17 10.29 -11.44
N GLY A 382 19.82 9.92 -10.22
CA GLY A 382 18.75 8.95 -9.97
C GLY A 382 19.21 7.50 -9.84
N ARG A 383 18.26 6.61 -9.54
CA ARG A 383 18.53 5.19 -9.29
C ARG A 383 18.81 4.50 -10.61
N TYR A 384 19.90 3.73 -10.68
CA TYR A 384 20.15 2.81 -11.80
C TYR A 384 19.18 1.64 -11.68
N ILE A 385 18.32 1.47 -12.68
CA ILE A 385 17.25 0.46 -12.66
C ILE A 385 17.52 -0.65 -13.66
N ARG A 386 18.00 -0.30 -14.86
CA ARG A 386 18.28 -1.27 -15.92
C ARG A 386 19.35 -0.75 -16.85
N SER A 387 19.91 -1.63 -17.67
CA SER A 387 20.82 -1.28 -18.75
C SER A 387 20.16 -1.42 -20.13
N GLU A 388 20.66 -0.71 -21.13
CA GLU A 388 20.19 -0.84 -22.53
C GLU A 388 21.33 -0.77 -23.54
N ILE A 389 21.07 -1.22 -24.78
CA ILE A 389 22.02 -1.07 -25.89
C ILE A 389 22.07 0.42 -26.28
N PRO A 390 23.26 1.04 -26.29
CA PRO A 390 23.40 2.46 -26.62
C PRO A 390 23.02 2.69 -28.09
N LYS A 391 22.13 3.66 -28.34
CA LYS A 391 21.74 4.07 -29.70
C LYS A 391 22.74 5.02 -30.36
N SER A 392 23.59 5.66 -29.53
CA SER A 392 24.61 6.64 -29.90
C SER A 392 25.86 6.42 -29.05
N GLU A 393 26.77 7.40 -28.95
CA GLU A 393 27.89 7.30 -28.02
C GLU A 393 27.44 7.08 -26.57
N VAL A 394 28.21 6.28 -25.83
CA VAL A 394 27.86 5.86 -24.47
C VAL A 394 28.12 6.99 -23.48
N ASN A 395 27.06 7.63 -23.02
CA ASN A 395 27.16 8.73 -22.06
C ASN A 395 27.21 8.27 -20.60
N ASP A 396 26.65 7.10 -20.24
CA ASP A 396 26.70 6.55 -18.87
C ASP A 396 26.87 5.03 -18.93
N LEU A 397 28.11 4.53 -18.84
CA LEU A 397 28.41 3.12 -19.05
C LEU A 397 27.92 2.24 -17.88
N ALA A 398 27.14 1.22 -18.22
CA ALA A 398 26.76 0.14 -17.31
C ALA A 398 27.87 -0.92 -17.31
N PHE A 399 28.89 -0.72 -16.48
CA PHE A 399 30.06 -1.62 -16.40
C PHE A 399 29.65 -3.07 -16.12
N ASP A 400 28.78 -3.29 -15.14
CA ASP A 400 28.20 -4.57 -14.76
C ASP A 400 27.57 -5.29 -15.97
N ALA A 401 26.60 -4.64 -16.62
CA ALA A 401 25.90 -5.22 -17.76
C ALA A 401 26.79 -5.40 -19.00
N THR A 402 27.74 -4.49 -19.21
CA THR A 402 28.71 -4.56 -20.33
C THR A 402 29.62 -5.77 -20.19
N ILE A 403 30.20 -5.96 -19.00
CA ILE A 403 31.07 -7.11 -18.73
C ILE A 403 30.25 -8.40 -18.85
N ARG A 404 29.00 -8.40 -18.38
CA ARG A 404 28.11 -9.56 -18.46
C ARG A 404 27.76 -9.99 -19.87
N VAL A 405 27.50 -9.04 -20.75
CA VAL A 405 27.28 -9.33 -22.17
C VAL A 405 28.57 -9.86 -22.81
N ALA A 406 29.74 -9.30 -22.43
CA ALA A 406 31.03 -9.71 -22.97
C ALA A 406 31.52 -11.07 -22.46
N ALA A 407 31.03 -11.53 -21.30
CA ALA A 407 31.57 -12.69 -20.59
C ALA A 407 31.60 -14.00 -21.41
N PRO A 408 30.53 -14.42 -22.10
CA PRO A 408 30.52 -15.66 -22.87
C PRO A 408 31.53 -15.67 -24.02
N TYR A 409 31.84 -14.50 -24.57
CA TYR A 409 32.71 -14.35 -25.74
C TYR A 409 34.20 -14.34 -25.39
N GLN A 410 34.55 -14.27 -24.10
CA GLN A 410 35.95 -14.17 -23.67
C GLN A 410 36.81 -15.37 -24.06
N LYS A 411 36.22 -16.56 -24.18
CA LYS A 411 36.91 -17.77 -24.63
C LYS A 411 37.30 -17.74 -26.11
N TYR A 412 36.52 -17.01 -26.91
CA TYR A 412 36.69 -16.94 -28.37
C TYR A 412 37.47 -15.69 -28.80
N ARG A 413 37.64 -14.70 -27.92
CA ARG A 413 38.37 -13.46 -28.18
C ARG A 413 39.85 -13.61 -27.83
N GLN A 414 40.72 -13.00 -28.64
CA GLN A 414 42.15 -12.94 -28.35
C GLN A 414 42.39 -11.98 -27.18
N ARG A 415 42.71 -12.53 -26.01
CA ARG A 415 42.88 -11.78 -24.76
C ARG A 415 44.14 -10.92 -24.70
N GLY A 416 45.20 -11.25 -25.44
CA GLY A 416 46.49 -10.57 -25.29
C GLY A 416 46.91 -10.55 -23.81
N ASP A 417 47.26 -9.38 -23.28
CA ASP A 417 47.59 -9.12 -21.87
C ASP A 417 46.40 -8.64 -21.02
N MET A 418 45.18 -8.64 -21.57
CA MET A 418 44.00 -8.07 -20.92
C MET A 418 43.17 -9.16 -20.22
N ALA A 419 42.66 -8.87 -19.02
CA ALA A 419 41.79 -9.78 -18.28
C ALA A 419 40.43 -10.00 -18.99
N ILE A 420 39.86 -8.95 -19.59
CA ILE A 420 38.59 -8.96 -20.31
C ILE A 420 38.69 -8.11 -21.58
N VAL A 421 38.27 -8.66 -22.71
CA VAL A 421 38.21 -7.99 -24.02
C VAL A 421 36.78 -7.55 -24.30
N LEU A 422 36.58 -6.23 -24.38
CA LEU A 422 35.28 -5.62 -24.69
C LEU A 422 35.25 -5.13 -26.15
N GLU A 423 34.16 -5.42 -26.84
CA GLU A 423 33.84 -4.87 -28.17
C GLU A 423 32.74 -3.81 -28.06
N LYS A 424 32.58 -2.99 -29.12
CA LYS A 424 31.52 -1.96 -29.17
C LYS A 424 30.11 -2.54 -29.02
N SER A 425 29.90 -3.79 -29.45
CA SER A 425 28.64 -4.54 -29.34
C SER A 425 28.28 -4.92 -27.89
N ASP A 426 29.28 -5.01 -27.01
CA ASP A 426 29.06 -5.38 -25.60
C ASP A 426 28.61 -4.20 -24.76
N LEU A 427 28.92 -2.98 -25.20
CA LEU A 427 28.66 -1.78 -24.42
C LEU A 427 27.18 -1.66 -24.07
N ARG A 428 26.90 -1.41 -22.79
CA ARG A 428 25.57 -1.15 -22.26
C ARG A 428 25.54 0.20 -21.55
N GLN A 429 24.43 0.91 -21.67
CA GLN A 429 24.23 2.21 -21.05
C GLN A 429 23.29 2.08 -19.85
N LYS A 430 23.60 2.76 -18.75
CA LYS A 430 22.73 2.84 -17.57
C LYS A 430 21.48 3.63 -17.91
N VAL A 431 20.33 3.06 -17.59
CA VAL A 431 19.06 3.77 -17.55
C VAL A 431 18.76 4.08 -16.10
N ARG A 432 18.70 5.38 -15.82
CA ARG A 432 18.39 5.88 -14.48
C ARG A 432 17.00 6.49 -14.48
N GLU A 433 16.27 6.27 -13.41
CA GLU A 433 15.02 6.98 -13.17
C GLU A 433 15.14 7.87 -11.95
N ARG A 434 14.51 9.03 -12.07
CA ARG A 434 14.33 10.00 -11.00
C ARG A 434 12.83 10.29 -10.90
N LYS A 435 12.32 10.35 -9.67
CA LYS A 435 11.05 11.02 -9.41
C LYS A 435 11.30 12.53 -9.52
N ASN A 436 10.69 13.18 -10.50
CA ASN A 436 10.74 14.64 -10.57
C ASN A 436 9.80 15.22 -9.53
N GLY A 437 10.33 16.04 -8.64
CA GLY A 437 9.51 16.81 -7.71
C GLY A 437 8.72 17.85 -8.50
N VAL A 438 7.41 17.90 -8.29
CA VAL A 438 6.52 18.90 -8.86
C VAL A 438 6.67 20.20 -8.09
N SER A 439 6.56 21.33 -8.77
CA SER A 439 6.44 22.63 -8.13
C SER A 439 4.97 23.03 -8.09
N ILE A 440 4.36 23.01 -6.90
CA ILE A 440 2.94 23.31 -6.68
C ILE A 440 2.80 24.70 -6.09
N MET A 441 2.03 25.58 -6.74
CA MET A 441 1.72 26.92 -6.26
C MET A 441 0.28 26.97 -5.76
N PHE A 442 0.09 27.20 -4.46
CA PHE A 442 -1.24 27.38 -3.87
C PHE A 442 -1.66 28.84 -3.95
N LEU A 443 -2.84 29.08 -4.52
CA LEU A 443 -3.50 30.38 -4.55
C LEU A 443 -4.67 30.33 -3.56
N VAL A 444 -4.53 31.00 -2.42
CA VAL A 444 -5.53 30.98 -1.34
C VAL A 444 -6.23 32.33 -1.25
N ASP A 445 -7.55 32.33 -1.44
CA ASP A 445 -8.38 33.51 -1.21
C ASP A 445 -8.55 33.73 0.29
N ALA A 446 -8.24 34.93 0.77
CA ALA A 446 -8.43 35.36 2.16
C ALA A 446 -9.48 36.47 2.30
N SER A 447 -10.36 36.64 1.31
CA SER A 447 -11.46 37.59 1.33
C SER A 447 -12.45 37.39 2.49
N GLY A 448 -13.28 38.40 2.77
CA GLY A 448 -14.29 38.34 3.84
C GLY A 448 -15.29 37.20 3.68
N SER A 449 -15.52 36.74 2.44
CA SER A 449 -16.38 35.59 2.16
C SER A 449 -15.83 34.27 2.71
N MET A 450 -14.51 34.16 2.89
CA MET A 450 -13.82 32.95 3.35
C MET A 450 -13.86 32.75 4.87
N GLY A 451 -14.11 33.83 5.63
CA GLY A 451 -14.37 33.78 7.07
C GLY A 451 -15.76 33.23 7.43
N ALA A 452 -16.71 33.28 6.49
CA ALA A 452 -18.08 32.80 6.70
C ALA A 452 -18.19 31.27 6.53
N ARG A 453 -18.88 30.61 7.47
CA ARG A 453 -19.15 29.15 7.51
C ARG A 453 -17.90 28.25 7.62
N LYS A 454 -16.88 28.64 8.40
CA LYS A 454 -15.64 27.84 8.63
C LYS A 454 -14.91 27.41 7.34
N ARG A 455 -15.17 28.05 6.19
CA ARG A 455 -14.57 27.68 4.88
C ARG A 455 -13.05 27.78 4.89
N MET A 456 -12.51 28.80 5.56
CA MET A 456 -11.07 28.93 5.75
C MET A 456 -10.46 27.74 6.51
N VAL A 457 -11.18 27.16 7.47
CA VAL A 457 -10.70 25.96 8.20
C VAL A 457 -10.63 24.76 7.25
N ALA A 458 -11.63 24.58 6.38
CA ALA A 458 -11.63 23.52 5.38
C ALA A 458 -10.52 23.69 4.32
N VAL A 459 -10.30 24.92 3.81
CA VAL A 459 -9.22 25.22 2.86
C VAL A 459 -7.86 24.97 3.49
N LYS A 460 -7.66 25.41 4.75
CA LYS A 460 -6.43 25.10 5.50
C LYS A 460 -6.23 23.59 5.65
N GLY A 461 -7.30 22.83 5.92
CA GLY A 461 -7.27 21.36 5.98
C GLY A 461 -6.91 20.69 4.64
N ALA A 462 -7.50 21.14 3.53
CA ALA A 462 -7.23 20.61 2.19
C ALA A 462 -5.78 20.90 1.74
N VAL A 463 -5.32 22.15 1.93
CA VAL A 463 -3.93 22.53 1.64
C VAL A 463 -2.97 21.74 2.53
N PHE A 464 -3.31 21.48 3.80
CA PHE A 464 -2.50 20.66 4.70
C PHE A 464 -2.38 19.21 4.22
N SER A 465 -3.46 18.60 3.75
CA SER A 465 -3.43 17.24 3.19
C SER A 465 -2.49 17.16 1.98
N LEU A 466 -2.59 18.13 1.07
CA LEU A 466 -1.73 18.20 -0.13
C LEU A 466 -0.27 18.52 0.22
N LEU A 467 -0.02 19.34 1.26
CA LEU A 467 1.33 19.61 1.78
C LEU A 467 1.98 18.36 2.39
N LYS A 468 1.20 17.50 3.05
CA LYS A 468 1.68 16.24 3.64
C LYS A 468 2.10 15.24 2.56
N GLU A 469 1.33 15.14 1.48
CA GLU A 469 1.67 14.35 0.29
C GLU A 469 2.92 14.91 -0.43
N SER A 470 3.00 16.23 -0.56
CA SER A 470 4.12 16.96 -1.15
C SER A 470 5.46 16.78 -0.37
N TYR A 471 5.40 16.65 0.96
CA TYR A 471 6.58 16.34 1.80
C TYR A 471 7.24 15.01 1.41
N GLN A 472 6.43 13.97 1.23
CA GLN A 472 6.90 12.61 0.93
C GLN A 472 7.54 12.53 -0.46
N ASN A 473 7.02 13.31 -1.41
CA ASN A 473 7.45 13.29 -2.81
C ASN A 473 8.58 14.28 -3.14
N ARG A 474 9.06 15.05 -2.14
CA ARG A 474 10.09 16.11 -2.28
C ARG A 474 9.69 17.23 -3.26
N ASP A 475 8.40 17.50 -3.33
CA ASP A 475 7.84 18.56 -4.16
C ASP A 475 8.21 19.93 -3.57
N LYS A 476 8.32 20.95 -4.43
CA LYS A 476 8.48 22.34 -3.98
C LYS A 476 7.10 22.97 -3.88
N VAL A 477 6.86 23.71 -2.80
CA VAL A 477 5.58 24.36 -2.57
C VAL A 477 5.74 25.86 -2.45
N GLY A 478 4.90 26.60 -3.16
CA GLY A 478 4.70 28.03 -3.00
C GLY A 478 3.28 28.35 -2.51
N LEU A 479 3.12 29.48 -1.85
CA LEU A 479 1.84 29.95 -1.34
C LEU A 479 1.68 31.44 -1.64
N ILE A 480 0.60 31.78 -2.36
CA ILE A 480 0.15 33.14 -2.62
C ILE A 480 -1.20 33.32 -1.96
N SER A 481 -1.31 34.33 -1.11
CA SER A 481 -2.60 34.76 -0.56
C SER A 481 -3.05 36.06 -1.21
N PHE A 482 -4.34 36.22 -1.41
CA PHE A 482 -4.90 37.46 -1.94
C PHE A 482 -6.07 37.96 -1.10
N ARG A 483 -6.05 39.26 -0.81
CA ARG A 483 -6.96 39.94 0.13
C ARG A 483 -7.02 41.43 -0.22
N LYS A 484 -8.19 42.04 -0.01
CA LYS A 484 -8.42 43.48 -0.25
C LYS A 484 -8.04 43.83 -1.70
N ASP A 485 -7.03 44.65 -1.90
CA ASP A 485 -6.55 45.16 -3.18
C ASP A 485 -5.24 44.50 -3.65
N LYS A 486 -4.68 43.54 -2.89
CA LYS A 486 -3.34 42.99 -3.14
C LYS A 486 -3.29 41.47 -3.12
N ALA A 487 -2.36 40.92 -3.92
CA ALA A 487 -1.94 39.53 -3.86
C ALA A 487 -0.50 39.48 -3.36
N GLU A 488 -0.22 38.68 -2.34
CA GLU A 488 1.08 38.58 -1.66
C GLU A 488 1.60 37.16 -1.72
N ILE A 489 2.90 37.03 -1.97
CA ILE A 489 3.61 35.75 -1.91
C ILE A 489 3.97 35.56 -0.45
N LEU A 490 3.27 34.66 0.23
CA LEU A 490 3.57 34.30 1.61
C LEU A 490 4.74 33.33 1.69
N LEU A 491 4.88 32.50 0.66
CA LEU A 491 5.92 31.50 0.56
C LEU A 491 6.41 31.41 -0.89
N PRO A 492 7.67 31.77 -1.18
CA PRO A 492 8.30 31.38 -2.43
C PRO A 492 8.47 29.85 -2.47
N PHE A 493 8.69 29.27 -3.65
CA PHE A 493 8.88 27.82 -3.77
C PHE A 493 9.95 27.30 -2.79
N THR A 494 9.54 26.46 -1.85
CA THR A 494 10.41 25.87 -0.84
C THR A 494 10.15 24.38 -0.69
N LYS A 495 11.14 23.64 -0.19
CA LYS A 495 10.99 22.25 0.24
C LYS A 495 10.61 22.14 1.72
N SER A 496 10.61 23.26 2.46
CA SER A 496 10.29 23.29 3.89
C SER A 496 8.78 23.39 4.10
N VAL A 497 8.17 22.26 4.45
CA VAL A 497 6.74 22.16 4.74
C VAL A 497 6.39 22.82 6.07
N ASP A 498 7.28 22.80 7.06
CA ASP A 498 7.08 23.44 8.37
C ASP A 498 6.91 24.97 8.26
N PHE A 499 7.61 25.58 7.31
CA PHE A 499 7.49 27.02 7.08
C PHE A 499 6.17 27.37 6.38
N ALA A 500 5.72 26.53 5.43
CA ALA A 500 4.39 26.63 4.84
C ALA A 500 3.29 26.51 5.89
N TYR A 501 3.46 25.59 6.85
CA TYR A 501 2.54 25.37 7.94
C TYR A 501 2.36 26.60 8.84
N LYS A 502 3.48 27.21 9.28
CA LYS A 502 3.43 28.43 10.12
C LYS A 502 2.71 29.58 9.42
N LYS A 503 3.04 29.82 8.14
CA LYS A 503 2.43 30.91 7.36
C LYS A 503 0.94 30.72 7.06
N LEU A 504 0.50 29.48 6.86
CA LEU A 504 -0.91 29.18 6.66
C LEU A 504 -1.73 29.32 7.95
N LYS A 505 -1.13 28.98 9.11
CA LYS A 505 -1.77 29.10 10.43
C LYS A 505 -2.10 30.55 10.78
N GLU A 506 -1.16 31.45 10.54
CA GLU A 506 -1.24 32.89 10.85
C GLU A 506 -2.07 33.71 9.85
N MET A 507 -2.62 33.10 8.79
CA MET A 507 -3.33 33.83 7.74
C MET A 507 -4.66 34.46 8.23
N PRO A 508 -4.81 35.79 8.16
CA PRO A 508 -6.04 36.51 8.52
C PRO A 508 -7.10 36.46 7.41
N THR A 509 -8.38 36.69 7.75
CA THR A 509 -9.51 36.70 6.80
C THR A 509 -10.20 38.06 6.74
N GLY A 510 -10.51 38.61 5.55
CA GLY A 510 -11.31 39.83 5.38
C GLY A 510 -11.05 40.58 4.05
N GLY A 511 -11.96 41.45 3.59
CA GLY A 511 -11.75 42.30 2.40
C GLY A 511 -12.21 41.70 1.06
N THR A 512 -11.89 42.38 -0.05
CA THR A 512 -12.24 41.99 -1.44
C THR A 512 -11.33 40.90 -2.02
N THR A 513 -11.72 40.31 -3.16
CA THR A 513 -11.06 39.16 -3.82
C THR A 513 -10.34 39.57 -5.12
N PRO A 514 -9.06 39.98 -5.08
CA PRO A 514 -8.33 40.42 -6.28
C PRO A 514 -7.73 39.22 -7.03
N LEU A 515 -8.59 38.35 -7.58
CA LEU A 515 -8.19 37.11 -8.24
C LEU A 515 -7.26 37.33 -9.44
N ALA A 516 -7.52 38.35 -10.26
CA ALA A 516 -6.71 38.68 -11.44
C ALA A 516 -5.26 39.01 -11.05
N ALA A 517 -5.07 39.77 -9.97
CA ALA A 517 -3.73 40.09 -9.45
C ALA A 517 -3.02 38.84 -8.92
N ALA A 518 -3.75 37.92 -8.29
CA ALA A 518 -3.20 36.66 -7.79
C ALA A 518 -2.71 35.74 -8.91
N ILE A 519 -3.51 35.59 -9.98
CA ILE A 519 -3.14 34.77 -11.14
C ILE A 519 -1.92 35.34 -11.86
N LEU A 520 -1.87 36.66 -12.08
CA LEU A 520 -0.70 37.30 -12.69
C LEU A 520 0.57 37.08 -11.85
N LYS A 521 0.45 37.19 -10.52
CA LYS A 521 1.58 37.00 -9.61
C LYS A 521 2.04 35.53 -9.58
N ALA A 522 1.10 34.58 -9.61
CA ALA A 522 1.41 33.16 -9.74
C ALA A 522 2.17 32.85 -11.03
N HIS A 523 1.74 33.41 -12.16
CA HIS A 523 2.40 33.22 -13.45
C HIS A 523 3.84 33.75 -13.47
N LEU A 524 4.09 34.88 -12.82
CA LEU A 524 5.44 35.43 -12.71
C LEU A 524 6.35 34.56 -11.84
N GLU A 525 5.85 34.07 -10.71
CA GLU A 525 6.64 33.19 -9.82
C GLU A 525 6.88 31.81 -10.44
N THR A 526 5.89 31.22 -11.12
CA THR A 526 6.10 29.95 -11.83
C THR A 526 7.10 30.10 -12.98
N LYS A 527 7.09 31.23 -13.71
CA LYS A 527 8.12 31.51 -14.73
C LYS A 527 9.52 31.68 -14.14
N LYS A 528 9.66 32.29 -12.96
CA LYS A 528 10.95 32.39 -12.26
C LYS A 528 11.46 31.01 -11.87
N GLU A 529 10.59 30.17 -11.30
CA GLU A 529 10.93 28.79 -10.92
C GLU A 529 11.31 27.94 -12.14
N GLN A 530 10.59 28.08 -13.26
CA GLN A 530 10.94 27.43 -14.52
C GLN A 530 12.33 27.84 -15.04
N ARG A 531 12.72 29.11 -14.89
CA ARG A 531 14.05 29.60 -15.30
C ARG A 531 15.15 29.07 -14.39
N LEU A 532 14.89 28.97 -13.08
CA LEU A 532 15.84 28.39 -12.12
C LEU A 532 16.06 26.89 -12.37
N ASN A 533 15.01 26.17 -12.77
CA ASN A 533 15.10 24.74 -13.11
C ASN A 533 15.51 24.49 -14.58
N ALA A 534 15.68 25.54 -15.42
CA ALA A 534 16.09 25.40 -16.82
C ALA A 534 17.56 25.00 -17.01
N GLY A 535 18.35 24.94 -15.92
CA GLY A 535 19.70 24.38 -15.89
C GLY A 535 19.75 22.84 -15.74
N GLU A 536 18.60 22.17 -15.60
CA GLU A 536 18.45 20.70 -15.56
C GLU A 536 17.80 20.16 -16.86
N LYS A 537 18.13 20.73 -18.03
CA LYS A 537 17.55 20.33 -19.32
C LYS A 537 18.50 19.50 -20.17
#